data_AF-A0AAP2RE09-F1
#
_entry.id   AF-A0AAP2RE09-F1
#
_cell.length_a   1.000
_cell.length_b   1.000
_cell.length_c   1.000
_cell.angle_alpha   90.00
_cell.angle_beta   90.00
_cell.angle_gamma   90.00
#
_symmetry.space_group_name_H-M   'P 1'
#
loop_
_entity.id
_entity.type
_entity.pdbx_description
1 polymer ?
#
loop_
_entity_poly.entity_id
_entity_poly.type
_entity_poly.pdbx_seq_one_letter_code
_entity_poly.pdbx_strand_id
1 'polypeptide(L)'
;MLKSVKNIIFLYGKLYFGNWIAYHITLVGWGYYMVGKNLRVTLSSSVSRNLVLAVRCLFSMMIIASLFSASFIGSVSAQAISVSDTDINIQGSVTPAGSMNGMSVSGVTISNSSKPFAYVSGYYDHNIYVIDYITGTVIDTISVGSDTFCIAFHPSGEFAYVTTDRNILVIRTSDHSIVKDIPTSYQGRMIAFNPGGEYAYVTSYFFTGDYSDIISTSDHSIAARTDIKLYSSGVAFHPSGEYAYITDWNNDSVYIIQTSDHSTIGCIPGMSDPYNVAFSKTGNVAYVTNYNIGMVSVIDTSTSSVIHNITIPGCNGTNGLAVDPSGNFIYVTDKSMGYGLWVIDTSDYSIAKNLTVCQSPRNLAIDPSGKVAYVPSSMNSSMFVIDTSSHSVVDSVYLGSGGSWHVAFNPAGDYYPPEISSTYPSKGAANVGITSVIKATFNEPIDTSIINGSTLTVVDDNGSVVTGNVTCSGADVIFTPTKHLNYTTTYTATITGVKDLLGFEFEGKYSWSFSTGQYYPHVSVKCPPSSGISYIFENGELVDTLTNSTASPTPSPVPTPAPTAQPTIEATATPVPTMIPSSTPVATPPVQPSDIDNDGGIWMWILLFGVAISAISAYFLLFRKK
;
A
#
# COMPACT_ATOMS: atom_id res chain seq x y z
N MET A 1 7.43 -9.91 63.78
CA MET A 1 8.02 -8.70 63.17
C MET A 1 7.88 -8.85 61.65
N LEU A 2 6.83 -8.27 61.05
CA LEU A 2 6.81 -6.98 60.33
C LEU A 2 7.32 -7.05 58.87
N LYS A 3 6.35 -6.94 57.95
CA LYS A 3 6.31 -6.16 56.68
C LYS A 3 7.46 -6.26 55.62
N SER A 4 6.99 -6.51 54.38
CA SER A 4 7.30 -5.77 53.12
C SER A 4 8.46 -6.21 52.21
N VAL A 5 8.29 -5.90 50.92
CA VAL A 5 9.23 -5.82 49.77
C VAL A 5 9.45 -7.16 49.00
N LYS A 6 8.79 -7.34 47.84
CA LYS A 6 9.24 -7.12 46.43
C LYS A 6 10.39 -8.04 45.95
N ASN A 7 10.19 -8.55 44.72
CA ASN A 7 11.13 -9.17 43.77
C ASN A 7 11.34 -10.69 43.90
N ILE A 8 10.81 -11.45 42.93
CA ILE A 8 11.30 -12.80 42.60
C ILE A 8 12.45 -12.63 41.60
N ILE A 9 13.61 -13.15 42.03
CA ILE A 9 14.87 -13.25 41.31
C ILE A 9 14.75 -14.38 40.28
N PHE A 10 15.11 -14.12 39.02
CA PHE A 10 15.41 -15.18 38.05
C PHE A 10 16.83 -15.71 38.32
N LEU A 11 16.94 -16.97 38.76
CA LEU A 11 18.22 -17.68 38.85
C LEU A 11 18.59 -18.26 37.48
N TYR A 12 19.65 -17.73 36.87
CA TYR A 12 20.32 -18.30 35.70
C TYR A 12 21.34 -19.36 36.16
N GLY A 13 21.11 -20.63 35.80
CA GLY A 13 22.11 -21.70 35.90
C GLY A 13 22.75 -21.97 34.55
N LYS A 14 24.03 -21.62 34.38
CA LYS A 14 24.88 -22.03 33.25
C LYS A 14 25.55 -23.37 33.57
N LEU A 15 25.36 -24.37 32.73
CA LEU A 15 26.20 -25.56 32.66
C LEU A 15 26.73 -25.70 31.23
N TYR A 16 28.05 -25.67 31.09
CA TYR A 16 28.78 -25.70 29.82
C TYR A 16 29.02 -27.14 29.38
N PHE A 17 28.52 -27.53 28.19
CA PHE A 17 29.16 -28.50 27.28
C PHE A 17 28.66 -28.26 25.85
N GLY A 18 29.58 -27.95 24.92
CA GLY A 18 29.45 -28.10 23.46
C GLY A 18 28.23 -27.50 22.73
N ASN A 19 28.36 -26.26 22.25
CA ASN A 19 27.51 -25.50 21.33
C ASN A 19 26.35 -26.22 20.60
N TRP A 20 25.17 -26.34 21.23
CA TRP A 20 23.83 -26.36 20.59
C TRP A 20 22.77 -25.90 21.62
N ILE A 21 21.97 -24.88 21.32
CA ILE A 21 20.83 -24.44 22.17
C ILE A 21 19.54 -25.01 21.57
N ALA A 22 18.93 -25.98 22.24
CA ALA A 22 17.58 -26.46 21.97
C ALA A 22 16.67 -26.05 23.13
N TYR A 23 15.63 -25.25 22.86
CA TYR A 23 14.58 -24.96 23.83
C TYR A 23 13.53 -26.09 23.78
N HIS A 24 13.36 -26.82 24.88
CA HIS A 24 12.19 -27.68 25.10
C HIS A 24 11.20 -26.91 25.98
N ILE A 25 9.97 -26.69 25.48
CA ILE A 25 8.82 -26.27 26.29
C ILE A 25 7.80 -27.40 26.20
N THR A 26 7.61 -28.13 27.31
CA THR A 26 6.50 -29.06 27.50
C THR A 26 5.51 -28.40 28.45
N LEU A 27 4.32 -28.04 27.97
CA LEU A 27 3.22 -27.54 28.81
C LEU A 27 2.16 -28.62 28.93
N VAL A 28 2.10 -29.24 30.12
CA VAL A 28 1.01 -30.13 30.55
C VAL A 28 -0.19 -29.25 30.90
N GLY A 29 -1.31 -29.44 30.21
CA GLY A 29 -2.50 -28.62 30.36
C GLY A 29 -3.26 -28.90 31.66
N TRP A 30 -3.34 -27.89 32.53
CA TRP A 30 -4.36 -27.78 33.59
C TRP A 30 -4.91 -26.35 33.59
N GLY A 31 -6.24 -26.23 33.61
CA GLY A 31 -6.97 -24.99 33.38
C GLY A 31 -6.71 -23.89 34.40
N TYR A 32 -6.77 -22.63 33.95
CA TYR A 32 -6.79 -21.46 34.82
C TYR A 32 -7.80 -20.41 34.36
N TYR A 33 -8.72 -20.11 35.28
CA TYR A 33 -9.45 -18.85 35.41
C TYR A 33 -8.44 -17.71 35.60
N MET A 34 -8.50 -16.66 34.77
CA MET A 34 -7.84 -15.38 35.02
C MET A 34 -8.81 -14.24 34.73
N VAL A 35 -9.27 -13.58 35.80
CA VAL A 35 -10.03 -12.35 35.77
C VAL A 35 -9.08 -11.18 35.50
N GLY A 36 -9.30 -10.48 34.40
CA GLY A 36 -8.99 -9.06 34.17
C GLY A 36 -7.55 -8.58 34.43
N LYS A 37 -6.62 -8.80 33.48
CA LYS A 37 -5.50 -7.87 33.18
C LYS A 37 -5.08 -8.00 31.71
N ASN A 38 -4.85 -6.86 31.06
CA ASN A 38 -4.33 -6.76 29.69
C ASN A 38 -2.96 -7.46 29.58
N LEU A 39 -2.82 -8.38 28.62
CA LEU A 39 -1.54 -8.99 28.25
C LEU A 39 -0.84 -8.05 27.25
N ARG A 40 0.24 -7.37 27.65
CA ARG A 40 1.17 -6.70 26.72
C ARG A 40 2.39 -7.59 26.55
N VAL A 41 2.66 -8.04 25.33
CA VAL A 41 3.90 -8.75 24.97
C VAL A 41 4.73 -7.82 24.09
N THR A 42 5.86 -7.34 24.60
CA THR A 42 6.84 -6.56 23.85
C THR A 42 7.97 -7.49 23.43
N LEU A 43 8.15 -7.72 22.12
CA LEU A 43 9.26 -8.51 21.59
C LEU A 43 10.49 -7.60 21.42
N SER A 44 11.60 -7.98 22.04
CA SER A 44 12.91 -7.34 21.89
C SER A 44 13.58 -7.78 20.60
N SER A 45 14.26 -6.83 19.93
CA SER A 45 14.81 -6.90 18.56
C SER A 45 16.00 -7.86 18.34
N SER A 46 16.25 -8.82 19.23
CA SER A 46 17.44 -9.69 19.16
C SER A 46 17.16 -11.19 18.98
N VAL A 47 15.97 -11.57 18.52
CA VAL A 47 15.59 -12.98 18.35
C VAL A 47 15.52 -13.35 16.86
N SER A 48 16.09 -14.50 16.49
CA SER A 48 16.24 -14.95 15.09
C SER A 48 14.90 -15.11 14.36
N ARG A 49 14.89 -14.73 13.07
CA ARG A 49 13.72 -14.70 12.14
C ARG A 49 12.84 -15.96 12.18
N ASN A 50 13.40 -17.14 12.44
CA ASN A 50 12.65 -18.41 12.49
C ASN A 50 11.81 -18.58 13.76
N LEU A 51 12.18 -17.97 14.89
CA LEU A 51 11.40 -18.04 16.12
C LEU A 51 10.16 -17.13 16.05
N VAL A 52 10.28 -15.99 15.35
CA VAL A 52 9.17 -15.05 15.12
C VAL A 52 8.09 -15.70 14.25
N LEU A 53 8.49 -16.44 13.20
CA LEU A 53 7.56 -17.17 12.33
C LEU A 53 6.84 -18.31 13.07
N ALA A 54 7.56 -19.05 13.92
CA ALA A 54 6.98 -20.12 14.74
C ALA A 54 5.95 -19.60 15.77
N VAL A 55 6.24 -18.46 16.42
CA VAL A 55 5.32 -17.81 17.36
C VAL A 55 4.09 -17.23 16.63
N ARG A 56 4.24 -16.73 15.40
CA ARG A 56 3.14 -16.24 14.54
C ARG A 56 2.16 -17.36 14.13
N CYS A 57 2.66 -18.55 13.80
CA CYS A 57 1.81 -19.70 13.48
C CYS A 57 1.08 -20.23 14.73
N LEU A 58 1.77 -20.29 15.88
CA LEU A 58 1.17 -20.74 17.15
C LEU A 58 0.04 -19.79 17.62
N PHE A 59 0.21 -18.47 17.49
CA PHE A 59 -0.83 -17.50 17.85
C PHE A 59 -2.05 -17.57 16.93
N SER A 60 -1.83 -17.75 15.62
CA SER A 60 -2.92 -17.90 14.65
C SER A 60 -3.74 -19.16 14.90
N MET A 61 -3.10 -20.27 15.28
CA MET A 61 -3.78 -21.50 15.67
C MET A 61 -4.56 -21.37 16.99
N MET A 62 -4.08 -20.57 17.95
CA MET A 62 -4.79 -20.30 19.22
C MET A 62 -6.04 -19.44 19.03
N ILE A 63 -6.04 -18.49 18.08
CA ILE A 63 -7.21 -17.66 17.75
C ILE A 63 -8.30 -18.50 17.08
N ILE A 64 -7.92 -19.39 16.16
CA ILE A 64 -8.87 -20.31 15.51
C ILE A 64 -9.47 -21.26 16.55
N ALA A 65 -8.67 -21.81 17.47
CA ALA A 65 -9.15 -22.71 18.53
C ALA A 65 -10.09 -22.02 19.55
N SER A 66 -9.92 -20.72 19.81
CA SER A 66 -10.78 -19.96 20.73
C SER A 66 -12.11 -19.54 20.09
N LEU A 67 -12.17 -19.41 18.76
CA LEU A 67 -13.42 -19.15 18.02
C LEU A 67 -14.33 -20.39 17.94
N PHE A 68 -13.77 -21.61 17.96
CA PHE A 68 -14.56 -22.86 17.95
C PHE A 68 -15.06 -23.32 19.33
N SER A 69 -14.55 -22.75 20.43
CA SER A 69 -14.92 -23.15 21.80
C SER A 69 -15.95 -22.24 22.49
N ALA A 70 -16.39 -21.16 21.83
CA ALA A 70 -17.31 -20.16 22.40
C ALA A 70 -18.81 -20.53 22.31
N SER A 71 -19.15 -21.81 22.40
CA SER A 71 -20.55 -22.28 22.37
C SER A 71 -21.00 -22.88 23.70
N PHE A 72 -20.64 -22.30 24.86
CA PHE A 72 -21.31 -22.62 26.14
C PHE A 72 -21.20 -21.49 27.18
N ILE A 73 -22.37 -20.92 27.52
CA ILE A 73 -22.77 -20.15 28.73
C ILE A 73 -21.98 -18.88 29.12
N GLY A 74 -22.67 -17.74 29.09
CA GLY A 74 -22.43 -16.61 30.00
C GLY A 74 -22.06 -15.29 29.30
N SER A 75 -22.87 -14.26 29.54
CA SER A 75 -22.74 -12.88 29.05
C SER A 75 -21.31 -12.33 29.04
N VAL A 76 -20.82 -11.96 27.86
CA VAL A 76 -19.54 -11.24 27.68
C VAL A 76 -19.87 -9.82 27.21
N SER A 77 -19.38 -8.81 27.93
CA SER A 77 -19.41 -7.41 27.47
C SER A 77 -18.57 -7.29 26.20
N ALA A 78 -19.11 -6.63 25.17
CA ALA A 78 -18.37 -6.35 23.93
C ALA A 78 -17.06 -5.62 24.25
N GLN A 79 -15.93 -6.33 24.13
CA GLN A 79 -14.61 -5.73 24.07
C GLN A 79 -14.22 -5.64 22.60
N ALA A 80 -13.95 -4.43 22.13
CA ALA A 80 -13.28 -4.22 20.86
C ALA A 80 -11.87 -4.84 20.97
N ILE A 81 -11.61 -5.86 20.16
CA ILE A 81 -10.25 -6.36 19.95
C ILE A 81 -9.65 -5.45 18.87
N SER A 82 -8.86 -4.46 19.29
CA SER A 82 -8.02 -3.70 18.38
C SER A 82 -6.72 -4.48 18.16
N VAL A 83 -6.55 -5.06 16.97
CA VAL A 83 -5.23 -5.53 16.51
C VAL A 83 -4.56 -4.32 15.86
N SER A 84 -3.53 -3.77 16.49
CA SER A 84 -2.64 -2.83 15.82
C SER A 84 -1.52 -3.63 15.14
N ASP A 85 -1.82 -4.17 13.97
CA ASP A 85 -0.78 -4.52 12.99
C ASP A 85 -0.81 -3.41 11.94
N THR A 86 0.36 -2.92 11.50
CA THR A 86 0.48 -1.71 10.66
C THR A 86 -0.11 -1.87 9.25
N ASP A 87 -0.61 -3.05 8.90
CA ASP A 87 -0.99 -3.42 7.54
C ASP A 87 -2.45 -3.89 7.37
N ILE A 88 -3.28 -3.89 8.42
CA ILE A 88 -4.68 -4.39 8.31
C ILE A 88 -5.64 -3.42 9.00
N ASN A 89 -6.41 -2.68 8.19
CA ASN A 89 -7.52 -1.85 8.67
C ASN A 89 -8.83 -2.66 8.57
N ILE A 90 -9.36 -3.13 9.70
CA ILE A 90 -10.66 -3.82 9.74
C ILE A 90 -11.72 -2.80 10.14
N GLN A 91 -12.45 -2.27 9.16
CA GLN A 91 -13.65 -1.47 9.40
C GLN A 91 -14.87 -2.39 9.37
N GLY A 92 -15.50 -2.60 10.52
CA GLY A 92 -16.77 -3.32 10.63
C GLY A 92 -17.80 -2.46 11.36
N SER A 93 -19.00 -2.31 10.79
CA SER A 93 -20.13 -1.71 11.48
C SER A 93 -20.97 -2.81 12.14
N VAL A 94 -21.18 -2.73 13.46
CA VAL A 94 -22.09 -3.62 14.18
C VAL A 94 -23.42 -2.89 14.30
N THR A 95 -24.45 -3.36 13.58
CA THR A 95 -25.83 -2.93 13.82
C THR A 95 -26.49 -3.91 14.79
N PRO A 96 -27.17 -3.45 15.85
CA PRO A 96 -27.92 -4.34 16.72
C PRO A 96 -29.14 -4.88 15.94
N ALA A 97 -29.05 -6.11 15.43
CA ALA A 97 -30.25 -6.84 15.05
C ALA A 97 -30.96 -7.26 16.35
N GLY A 98 -32.19 -6.80 16.53
CA GLY A 98 -33.03 -7.23 17.63
C GLY A 98 -33.20 -8.75 17.64
N SER A 99 -33.21 -9.31 18.85
CA SER A 99 -33.39 -10.73 19.20
C SER A 99 -32.10 -11.59 19.24
N MET A 100 -31.95 -12.29 20.38
CA MET A 100 -30.79 -13.03 20.88
C MET A 100 -30.45 -14.32 20.11
N ASN A 101 -30.49 -14.35 18.78
CA ASN A 101 -29.97 -15.47 17.99
C ASN A 101 -29.42 -14.99 16.65
N GLY A 102 -28.10 -14.80 16.59
CA GLY A 102 -27.36 -14.55 15.35
C GLY A 102 -26.82 -13.13 15.22
N MET A 103 -25.56 -12.92 15.63
CA MET A 103 -24.76 -11.82 15.10
C MET A 103 -24.26 -12.24 13.71
N SER A 104 -24.71 -11.59 12.64
CA SER A 104 -24.07 -11.73 11.33
C SER A 104 -23.14 -10.55 11.08
N VAL A 105 -21.85 -10.83 10.84
CA VAL A 105 -20.91 -9.84 10.32
C VAL A 105 -21.17 -9.69 8.83
N SER A 106 -21.78 -8.58 8.41
CA SER A 106 -21.88 -8.22 6.99
C SER A 106 -20.72 -7.31 6.60
N GLY A 107 -19.91 -7.78 5.65
CA GLY A 107 -18.92 -6.97 4.93
C GLY A 107 -17.66 -6.67 5.72
N VAL A 108 -16.66 -7.54 5.61
CA VAL A 108 -15.27 -7.18 5.91
C VAL A 108 -14.62 -6.83 4.57
N THR A 109 -14.38 -5.54 4.34
CA THR A 109 -13.49 -5.09 3.26
C THR A 109 -12.09 -4.96 3.84
N ILE A 110 -11.15 -5.72 3.30
CA ILE A 110 -9.72 -5.51 3.50
C ILE A 110 -9.28 -4.56 2.39
N SER A 111 -9.07 -3.28 2.69
CA SER A 111 -8.38 -2.38 1.77
C SER A 111 -6.89 -2.43 2.09
N ASN A 112 -6.14 -3.26 1.38
CA ASN A 112 -4.70 -3.08 1.31
C ASN A 112 -4.47 -1.82 0.48
N SER A 113 -4.01 -0.72 1.09
CA SER A 113 -3.20 0.23 0.34
C SER A 113 -2.05 -0.59 -0.22
N SER A 114 -2.00 -0.79 -1.53
CA SER A 114 -0.98 -1.63 -2.16
C SER A 114 0.39 -1.14 -1.73
N LYS A 115 1.13 -1.97 -0.98
CA LYS A 115 2.47 -1.59 -0.53
C LYS A 115 3.29 -1.16 -1.74
N PRO A 116 4.09 -0.09 -1.64
CA PRO A 116 5.01 0.31 -2.70
C PRO A 116 5.86 -0.89 -3.13
N PHE A 117 5.81 -1.24 -4.42
CA PHE A 117 6.57 -2.36 -4.95
C PHE A 117 7.23 -2.02 -6.29
N ALA A 118 8.27 -2.78 -6.61
CA ALA A 118 8.98 -2.74 -7.88
C ALA A 118 8.92 -4.13 -8.54
N TYR A 119 8.95 -4.15 -9.87
CA TYR A 119 9.14 -5.37 -10.63
C TYR A 119 10.56 -5.42 -11.18
N VAL A 120 11.18 -6.60 -11.10
CA VAL A 120 12.50 -6.88 -11.69
C VAL A 120 12.41 -8.07 -12.62
N SER A 121 12.87 -7.91 -13.85
CA SER A 121 12.85 -8.97 -14.87
C SER A 121 13.99 -9.95 -14.63
N GLY A 122 13.66 -11.22 -14.37
CA GLY A 122 14.59 -12.35 -14.33
C GLY A 122 14.79 -12.92 -15.73
N TYR A 123 15.94 -12.62 -16.34
CA TYR A 123 16.18 -12.92 -17.76
C TYR A 123 16.27 -14.43 -18.01
N TYR A 124 17.09 -15.15 -17.23
CA TYR A 124 17.41 -16.57 -17.49
C TYR A 124 16.49 -17.58 -16.81
N ASP A 125 15.70 -17.16 -15.83
CA ASP A 125 14.83 -18.02 -15.04
C ASP A 125 13.35 -17.79 -15.33
N HIS A 126 13.04 -16.94 -16.31
CA HIS A 126 11.70 -16.71 -16.83
C HIS A 126 10.72 -16.22 -15.75
N ASN A 127 11.21 -15.38 -14.84
CA ASN A 127 10.45 -14.86 -13.72
C ASN A 127 10.43 -13.33 -13.74
N ILE A 128 9.44 -12.76 -13.07
CA ILE A 128 9.44 -11.37 -12.64
C ILE A 128 9.39 -11.39 -11.11
N TYR A 129 10.32 -10.69 -10.49
CA TYR A 129 10.39 -10.56 -9.04
C TYR A 129 9.62 -9.33 -8.59
N VAL A 130 8.71 -9.52 -7.65
CA VAL A 130 8.00 -8.43 -6.97
C VAL A 130 8.77 -8.09 -5.72
N ILE A 131 9.26 -6.86 -5.63
CA ILE A 131 10.10 -6.39 -4.53
C ILE A 131 9.34 -5.33 -3.77
N ASP A 132 9.17 -5.51 -2.46
CA ASP A 132 8.88 -4.39 -1.56
C ASP A 132 10.15 -3.55 -1.49
N TYR A 133 10.15 -2.39 -2.16
CA TYR A 133 11.35 -1.58 -2.29
C TYR A 133 11.65 -0.72 -1.06
N ILE A 134 10.74 -0.67 -0.08
CA ILE A 134 10.99 -0.05 1.22
C ILE A 134 11.82 -0.98 2.08
N THR A 135 11.49 -2.27 2.06
CA THR A 135 12.22 -3.29 2.84
C THR A 135 13.35 -3.96 2.07
N GLY A 136 13.41 -3.78 0.75
CA GLY A 136 14.39 -4.43 -0.12
C GLY A 136 14.20 -5.95 -0.21
N THR A 137 12.98 -6.44 -0.04
CA THR A 137 12.70 -7.89 -0.02
C THR A 137 11.83 -8.32 -1.19
N VAL A 138 12.16 -9.50 -1.76
CA VAL A 138 11.28 -10.18 -2.71
C VAL A 138 10.06 -10.68 -1.95
N ILE A 139 8.88 -10.19 -2.32
CA ILE A 139 7.59 -10.52 -1.69
C ILE A 139 6.73 -11.46 -2.53
N ASP A 140 6.99 -11.53 -3.83
CA ASP A 140 6.32 -12.46 -4.75
C ASP A 140 7.19 -12.70 -6.00
N THR A 141 6.90 -13.77 -6.74
CA THR A 141 7.56 -14.13 -7.99
C THR A 141 6.54 -14.59 -9.02
N ILE A 142 6.45 -13.88 -10.13
CA ILE A 142 5.54 -14.18 -11.24
C ILE A 142 6.33 -15.01 -12.28
N SER A 143 5.92 -16.25 -12.50
CA SER A 143 6.53 -17.08 -13.55
C SER A 143 5.89 -16.80 -14.91
N VAL A 144 6.71 -16.45 -15.90
CA VAL A 144 6.24 -16.06 -17.23
C VAL A 144 6.53 -17.08 -18.33
N GLY A 145 7.48 -18.01 -18.10
CA GLY A 145 7.81 -19.07 -19.06
C GLY A 145 8.55 -18.63 -20.35
N SER A 146 9.07 -17.41 -20.39
CA SER A 146 9.98 -16.88 -21.43
C SER A 146 10.98 -15.89 -20.84
N ASP A 147 12.07 -15.62 -21.58
CA ASP A 147 13.02 -14.56 -21.22
C ASP A 147 12.31 -13.21 -21.11
N THR A 148 12.57 -12.49 -20.02
CA THR A 148 12.00 -11.16 -19.77
C THR A 148 13.03 -10.06 -19.96
N PHE A 149 12.62 -8.93 -20.53
CA PHE A 149 13.49 -7.78 -20.80
C PHE A 149 13.06 -6.54 -20.03
N CYS A 150 12.33 -5.63 -20.67
CA CYS A 150 11.91 -4.38 -20.06
C CYS A 150 10.53 -4.52 -19.44
N ILE A 151 10.32 -3.74 -18.40
CA ILE A 151 9.08 -3.65 -17.64
C ILE A 151 8.73 -2.17 -17.60
N ALA A 152 7.50 -1.81 -17.95
CA ALA A 152 6.99 -0.47 -17.72
C ALA A 152 5.63 -0.56 -17.05
N PHE A 153 5.40 0.30 -16.07
CA PHE A 153 4.08 0.46 -15.49
C PHE A 153 3.28 1.48 -16.30
N HIS A 154 2.00 1.17 -16.52
CA HIS A 154 1.05 2.15 -16.99
C HIS A 154 0.99 3.31 -15.98
N PRO A 155 0.83 4.58 -16.39
CA PRO A 155 0.81 5.74 -15.47
C PRO A 155 -0.22 5.64 -14.34
N SER A 156 -1.36 4.96 -14.55
CA SER A 156 -2.33 4.70 -13.48
C SER A 156 -1.86 3.72 -12.41
N GLY A 157 -0.77 2.99 -12.66
CA GLY A 157 -0.24 1.93 -11.80
C GLY A 157 -1.12 0.68 -11.69
N GLU A 158 -2.22 0.58 -12.44
CA GLU A 158 -3.11 -0.60 -12.46
C GLU A 158 -2.51 -1.79 -13.23
N PHE A 159 -1.68 -1.50 -14.23
CA PHE A 159 -1.06 -2.52 -15.08
C PHE A 159 0.43 -2.27 -15.24
N ALA A 160 1.19 -3.36 -15.37
CA ALA A 160 2.54 -3.35 -15.87
C ALA A 160 2.61 -4.16 -17.17
N TYR A 161 3.46 -3.74 -18.09
CA TYR A 161 3.70 -4.41 -19.35
C TYR A 161 5.14 -4.88 -19.39
N VAL A 162 5.35 -6.12 -19.80
CA VAL A 162 6.66 -6.76 -19.80
C VAL A 162 6.95 -7.31 -21.18
N THR A 163 8.06 -6.87 -21.77
CA THR A 163 8.55 -7.40 -23.04
C THR A 163 9.25 -8.74 -22.83
N THR A 164 8.97 -9.70 -23.71
CA THR A 164 9.61 -11.01 -23.71
C THR A 164 10.25 -11.31 -25.07
N ASP A 165 10.84 -12.49 -25.20
CA ASP A 165 11.35 -13.00 -26.48
C ASP A 165 10.26 -13.34 -27.52
N ARG A 166 8.99 -13.40 -27.12
CA ARG A 166 7.88 -13.85 -27.99
C ARG A 166 6.64 -12.95 -28.00
N ASN A 167 6.45 -12.14 -26.96
CA ASN A 167 5.22 -11.38 -26.74
C ASN A 167 5.43 -10.21 -25.78
N ILE A 168 4.35 -9.46 -25.53
CA ILE A 168 4.25 -8.51 -24.43
C ILE A 168 3.19 -9.06 -23.46
N LEU A 169 3.56 -9.19 -22.19
CA LEU A 169 2.66 -9.61 -21.13
C LEU A 169 2.09 -8.40 -20.42
N VAL A 170 0.77 -8.38 -20.19
CA VAL A 170 0.11 -7.38 -19.33
C VAL A 170 -0.18 -8.03 -17.99
N ILE A 171 0.29 -7.39 -16.93
CA ILE A 171 0.20 -7.86 -15.55
C ILE A 171 -0.66 -6.87 -14.78
N ARG A 172 -1.73 -7.33 -14.15
CA ARG A 172 -2.50 -6.52 -13.20
C ARG A 172 -1.71 -6.38 -11.91
N THR A 173 -1.56 -5.16 -11.42
CA THR A 173 -0.69 -4.86 -10.28
C THR A 173 -1.30 -5.19 -8.93
N SER A 174 -2.63 -5.25 -8.83
CA SER A 174 -3.35 -5.51 -7.57
C SER A 174 -3.23 -6.96 -7.09
N ASP A 175 -3.04 -7.91 -8.01
CA ASP A 175 -2.96 -9.34 -7.73
C ASP A 175 -1.77 -10.04 -8.40
N HIS A 176 -0.89 -9.28 -9.05
CA HIS A 176 0.30 -9.75 -9.78
C HIS A 176 -0.02 -10.80 -10.87
N SER A 177 -1.27 -10.86 -11.35
CA SER A 177 -1.70 -11.83 -12.35
C SER A 177 -1.43 -11.36 -13.78
N ILE A 178 -1.03 -12.29 -14.65
CA ILE A 178 -0.94 -12.04 -16.09
C ILE A 178 -2.37 -12.06 -16.65
N VAL A 179 -2.81 -10.94 -17.21
CA VAL A 179 -4.19 -10.75 -17.71
C VAL A 179 -4.29 -10.75 -19.22
N LYS A 180 -3.16 -10.50 -19.91
CA LYS A 180 -3.09 -10.50 -21.36
C LYS A 180 -1.72 -10.95 -21.84
N ASP A 181 -1.75 -11.67 -22.94
CA ASP A 181 -0.62 -11.98 -23.80
C ASP A 181 -0.87 -11.29 -25.15
N ILE A 182 0.05 -10.40 -25.54
CA ILE A 182 0.01 -9.66 -26.82
C ILE A 182 1.11 -10.24 -27.71
N PRO A 183 0.77 -11.08 -28.70
CA PRO A 183 1.77 -11.70 -29.57
C PRO A 183 2.53 -10.65 -30.39
N THR A 184 3.86 -10.77 -30.42
CA THR A 184 4.74 -9.95 -31.28
C THR A 184 5.37 -10.85 -32.34
N SER A 185 5.74 -10.28 -33.50
CA SER A 185 6.46 -11.02 -34.55
C SER A 185 7.98 -10.99 -34.38
N TYR A 186 8.45 -10.40 -33.28
CA TYR A 186 9.85 -10.11 -32.98
C TYR A 186 10.09 -10.16 -31.47
N GLN A 187 11.35 -10.18 -31.06
CA GLN A 187 11.74 -10.05 -29.65
C GLN A 187 11.65 -8.60 -29.18
N GLY A 188 10.74 -8.30 -28.25
CA GLY A 188 10.59 -6.97 -27.68
C GLY A 188 11.78 -6.60 -26.80
N ARG A 189 12.24 -5.35 -26.83
CA ARG A 189 13.36 -4.89 -26.01
C ARG A 189 12.94 -3.93 -24.91
N MET A 190 12.67 -2.68 -25.24
CA MET A 190 12.22 -1.66 -24.29
C MET A 190 10.77 -1.30 -24.56
N ILE A 191 10.10 -0.87 -23.51
CA ILE A 191 8.72 -0.40 -23.55
C ILE A 191 8.61 0.87 -22.71
N ALA A 192 7.88 1.87 -23.22
CA ALA A 192 7.57 3.08 -22.48
C ALA A 192 6.14 3.51 -22.76
N PHE A 193 5.49 4.15 -21.78
CA PHE A 193 4.16 4.75 -21.95
C PHE A 193 4.29 6.23 -22.28
N ASN A 194 3.36 6.73 -23.08
CA ASN A 194 3.15 8.17 -23.14
C ASN A 194 2.59 8.66 -21.78
N PRO A 195 2.77 9.95 -21.43
CA PRO A 195 2.39 10.45 -20.10
C PRO A 195 0.92 10.24 -19.71
N GLY A 196 -0.01 10.29 -20.67
CA GLY A 196 -1.43 10.03 -20.44
C GLY A 196 -1.79 8.55 -20.35
N GLY A 197 -0.87 7.65 -20.73
CA GLY A 197 -1.04 6.21 -20.65
C GLY A 197 -1.90 5.60 -21.76
N GLU A 198 -2.35 6.36 -22.75
CA GLU A 198 -3.19 5.87 -23.84
C GLU A 198 -2.47 4.86 -24.75
N TYR A 199 -1.14 5.01 -24.88
CA TYR A 199 -0.30 4.16 -25.72
C TYR A 199 1.01 3.77 -25.03
N ALA A 200 1.49 2.56 -25.35
CA ALA A 200 2.86 2.15 -25.07
C ALA A 200 3.61 1.88 -26.37
N TYR A 201 4.86 2.34 -26.46
CA TYR A 201 5.73 2.05 -27.61
C TYR A 201 6.70 0.95 -27.23
N VAL A 202 6.85 -0.04 -28.10
CA VAL A 202 7.69 -1.21 -27.88
C VAL A 202 8.73 -1.35 -28.97
N THR A 203 10.00 -1.28 -28.59
CA THR A 203 11.13 -1.43 -29.50
C THR A 203 11.41 -2.90 -29.81
N SER A 204 11.83 -3.19 -31.04
CA SER A 204 12.19 -4.53 -31.51
C SER A 204 13.71 -4.75 -31.49
N TYR A 205 14.17 -5.88 -30.94
CA TYR A 205 15.58 -6.29 -30.97
C TYR A 205 15.90 -7.19 -32.16
N PHE A 206 17.05 -6.93 -32.81
CA PHE A 206 17.86 -7.79 -33.70
C PHE A 206 17.15 -8.76 -34.67
N PHE A 207 17.54 -8.67 -35.96
CA PHE A 207 17.32 -9.63 -37.06
C PHE A 207 15.89 -10.04 -37.44
N THR A 208 14.86 -9.63 -36.69
CA THR A 208 13.48 -10.13 -36.91
C THR A 208 12.40 -9.04 -36.93
N GLY A 209 12.67 -7.88 -36.31
CA GLY A 209 11.76 -6.74 -36.28
C GLY A 209 12.24 -5.62 -37.18
N ASP A 210 11.38 -5.23 -38.12
CA ASP A 210 11.61 -4.05 -38.94
C ASP A 210 11.01 -2.80 -38.28
N TYR A 211 10.14 -2.86 -37.27
CA TYR A 211 9.37 -1.70 -36.77
C TYR A 211 9.23 -1.73 -35.25
N SER A 212 8.90 -0.59 -34.63
CA SER A 212 8.41 -0.55 -33.25
C SER A 212 6.88 -0.65 -33.22
N ASP A 213 6.33 -1.55 -32.41
CA ASP A 213 4.88 -1.70 -32.19
C ASP A 213 4.37 -0.61 -31.24
N ILE A 214 3.14 -0.17 -31.51
CA ILE A 214 2.41 0.81 -30.71
C ILE A 214 1.18 0.11 -30.15
N ILE A 215 1.13 0.00 -28.84
CA ILE A 215 0.13 -0.76 -28.10
C ILE A 215 -0.93 0.21 -27.58
N SER A 216 -2.21 0.00 -27.91
CA SER A 216 -3.30 0.68 -27.21
C SER A 216 -3.52 0.04 -25.85
N THR A 217 -3.58 0.88 -24.82
CA THR A 217 -3.76 0.41 -23.45
C THR A 217 -5.21 0.15 -23.09
N SER A 218 -6.14 0.74 -23.86
CA SER A 218 -7.58 0.59 -23.66
C SER A 218 -8.10 -0.83 -23.94
N ASP A 219 -7.46 -1.56 -24.85
CA ASP A 219 -7.84 -2.91 -25.26
C ASP A 219 -6.69 -3.93 -25.24
N HIS A 220 -5.49 -3.49 -24.84
CA HIS A 220 -4.27 -4.30 -24.79
C HIS A 220 -3.95 -4.96 -26.14
N SER A 221 -3.91 -4.17 -27.21
CA SER A 221 -3.65 -4.66 -28.57
C SER A 221 -2.68 -3.77 -29.35
N ILE A 222 -2.07 -4.34 -30.41
CA ILE A 222 -1.22 -3.57 -31.33
C ILE A 222 -2.13 -2.67 -32.18
N ALA A 223 -2.08 -1.37 -31.93
CA ALA A 223 -2.87 -0.36 -32.63
C ALA A 223 -2.19 0.10 -33.93
N ALA A 224 -0.88 0.26 -33.90
CA ALA A 224 -0.09 0.75 -35.03
C ALA A 224 1.37 0.26 -34.95
N ARG A 225 2.16 0.62 -35.96
CA ARG A 225 3.61 0.43 -36.01
C ARG A 225 4.25 1.70 -36.54
N THR A 226 5.50 1.94 -36.20
CA THR A 226 6.28 3.00 -36.84
C THR A 226 6.30 2.84 -38.35
N ASP A 227 6.21 3.94 -39.08
CA ASP A 227 6.16 4.01 -40.54
C ASP A 227 7.52 3.76 -41.21
N ILE A 228 8.60 3.78 -40.43
CA ILE A 228 9.96 3.50 -40.87
C ILE A 228 10.52 2.23 -40.26
N LYS A 229 11.50 1.66 -40.97
CA LYS A 229 12.23 0.53 -40.44
C LYS A 229 13.25 0.96 -39.38
N LEU A 230 13.23 0.33 -38.21
CA LEU A 230 14.09 0.69 -37.07
C LEU A 230 14.76 -0.52 -36.46
N TYR A 231 16.09 -0.46 -36.32
CA TYR A 231 16.82 -1.37 -35.44
C TYR A 231 16.82 -0.75 -34.05
N SER A 232 15.66 -0.78 -33.42
CA SER A 232 15.43 0.00 -32.21
C SER A 232 16.00 -0.64 -30.95
N SER A 233 16.42 0.17 -29.98
CA SER A 233 16.74 -0.33 -28.62
C SER A 233 15.97 0.43 -27.56
N GLY A 234 16.24 1.72 -27.38
CA GLY A 234 15.62 2.57 -26.37
C GLY A 234 14.41 3.33 -26.91
N VAL A 235 13.44 3.58 -26.02
CA VAL A 235 12.31 4.46 -26.28
C VAL A 235 12.01 5.28 -25.03
N ALA A 236 11.77 6.57 -25.20
CA ALA A 236 11.28 7.45 -24.14
C ALA A 236 10.34 8.51 -24.72
N PHE A 237 9.37 8.94 -23.91
CA PHE A 237 8.47 10.03 -24.27
C PHE A 237 8.99 11.36 -23.72
N HIS A 238 8.88 12.40 -24.54
CA HIS A 238 9.08 13.76 -24.07
C HIS A 238 8.01 14.07 -22.98
N PRO A 239 8.34 14.79 -21.90
CA PRO A 239 7.39 15.08 -20.81
C PRO A 239 6.08 15.76 -21.22
N SER A 240 6.07 16.51 -22.34
CA SER A 240 4.82 17.07 -22.91
C SER A 240 3.86 16.01 -23.45
N GLY A 241 4.34 14.80 -23.72
CA GLY A 241 3.60 13.72 -24.36
C GLY A 241 3.43 13.85 -25.86
N GLU A 242 3.90 14.93 -26.49
CA GLU A 242 3.73 15.18 -27.93
C GLU A 242 4.69 14.39 -28.82
N TYR A 243 5.86 14.00 -28.27
CA TYR A 243 6.90 13.31 -29.02
C TYR A 243 7.43 12.09 -28.26
N ALA A 244 7.82 11.06 -29.00
CA ALA A 244 8.62 9.94 -28.50
C ALA A 244 9.94 9.88 -29.26
N TYR A 245 11.02 9.56 -28.55
CA TYR A 245 12.35 9.38 -29.12
C TYR A 245 12.68 7.90 -29.10
N ILE A 246 13.06 7.35 -30.26
CA ILE A 246 13.45 5.95 -30.41
C ILE A 246 14.89 5.89 -30.91
N THR A 247 15.77 5.19 -30.19
CA THR A 247 17.15 5.00 -30.63
C THR A 247 17.22 3.94 -31.72
N ASP A 248 17.96 4.21 -32.79
CA ASP A 248 18.28 3.26 -33.85
C ASP A 248 19.79 3.06 -33.91
N TRP A 249 20.25 1.91 -33.43
CA TRP A 249 21.68 1.62 -33.32
C TRP A 249 22.33 1.32 -34.68
N ASN A 250 21.58 0.92 -35.70
CA ASN A 250 22.14 0.62 -37.02
C ASN A 250 22.34 1.89 -37.86
N ASN A 251 21.53 2.91 -37.63
CA ASN A 251 21.60 4.20 -38.33
C ASN A 251 22.30 5.29 -37.51
N ASP A 252 22.89 4.95 -36.35
CA ASP A 252 23.62 5.90 -35.48
C ASP A 252 22.81 7.17 -35.16
N SER A 253 21.50 6.98 -34.94
CA SER A 253 20.53 8.07 -34.89
C SER A 253 19.45 7.85 -33.84
N VAL A 254 18.78 8.93 -33.44
CA VAL A 254 17.52 8.90 -32.69
C VAL A 254 16.40 9.45 -33.56
N TYR A 255 15.31 8.69 -33.71
CA TYR A 255 14.14 9.10 -34.47
C TYR A 255 13.11 9.76 -33.56
N ILE A 256 12.46 10.81 -34.09
CA ILE A 256 11.43 11.58 -33.41
C ILE A 256 10.09 11.18 -34.00
N ILE A 257 9.22 10.64 -33.14
CA ILE A 257 7.89 10.18 -33.49
C ILE A 257 6.87 11.15 -32.89
N GLN A 258 5.98 11.70 -33.72
CA GLN A 258 4.83 12.46 -33.27
C GLN A 258 3.81 11.49 -32.65
N THR A 259 3.36 11.76 -31.42
CA THR A 259 2.51 10.80 -30.69
C THR A 259 1.04 10.86 -31.10
N SER A 260 0.58 11.98 -31.66
CA SER A 260 -0.82 12.20 -32.05
C SER A 260 -1.27 11.35 -33.24
N ASP A 261 -0.34 11.03 -34.15
CA ASP A 261 -0.60 10.24 -35.36
C ASP A 261 0.43 9.12 -35.60
N HIS A 262 1.37 8.94 -34.67
CA HIS A 262 2.42 7.94 -34.72
C HIS A 262 3.39 8.06 -35.91
N SER A 263 3.44 9.22 -36.56
CA SER A 263 4.31 9.47 -37.71
C SER A 263 5.74 9.79 -37.30
N THR A 264 6.73 9.38 -38.11
CA THR A 264 8.11 9.82 -37.93
C THR A 264 8.31 11.20 -38.54
N ILE A 265 8.67 12.18 -37.72
CA ILE A 265 8.80 13.58 -38.15
C ILE A 265 10.26 14.06 -38.30
N GLY A 266 11.23 13.26 -37.85
CA GLY A 266 12.63 13.61 -37.98
C GLY A 266 13.58 12.56 -37.41
N CYS A 267 14.88 12.79 -37.64
CA CYS A 267 15.95 12.03 -37.02
C CYS A 267 17.09 12.95 -36.57
N ILE A 268 17.77 12.55 -35.51
CA ILE A 268 18.91 13.24 -34.91
C ILE A 268 20.13 12.33 -35.13
N PRO A 269 21.00 12.65 -36.11
CA PRO A 269 22.19 11.86 -36.38
C PRO A 269 23.37 12.25 -35.47
N GLY A 270 24.49 11.54 -35.61
CA GLY A 270 25.76 11.91 -34.99
C GLY A 270 26.06 11.19 -33.67
N MET A 271 25.40 10.07 -33.43
CA MET A 271 25.66 9.15 -32.32
C MET A 271 26.47 7.94 -32.78
N SER A 272 26.74 6.99 -31.90
CA SER A 272 27.37 5.71 -32.25
C SER A 272 26.75 4.59 -31.43
N ASP A 273 26.04 3.69 -32.08
CA ASP A 273 25.27 2.62 -31.44
C ASP A 273 24.37 3.14 -30.29
N PRO A 274 23.47 4.12 -30.53
CA PRO A 274 22.59 4.66 -29.50
C PRO A 274 21.67 3.59 -28.92
N TYR A 275 21.67 3.44 -27.60
CA TYR A 275 21.11 2.26 -26.94
C TYR A 275 19.91 2.56 -26.03
N ASN A 276 20.01 3.55 -25.15
CA ASN A 276 18.93 4.00 -24.26
C ASN A 276 18.82 5.52 -24.33
N VAL A 277 17.62 6.05 -24.11
CA VAL A 277 17.30 7.48 -24.15
C VAL A 277 16.46 7.86 -22.93
N ALA A 278 16.76 9.01 -22.32
CA ALA A 278 15.99 9.56 -21.22
C ALA A 278 15.93 11.08 -21.32
N PHE A 279 14.83 11.69 -20.90
CA PHE A 279 14.66 13.15 -20.92
C PHE A 279 15.02 13.77 -19.57
N SER A 280 15.49 15.01 -19.60
CA SER A 280 15.46 15.89 -18.44
C SER A 280 14.02 16.13 -17.99
N LYS A 281 13.83 16.49 -16.73
CA LYS A 281 12.49 16.72 -16.14
C LYS A 281 11.64 17.70 -16.95
N THR A 282 12.26 18.74 -17.52
CA THR A 282 11.55 19.74 -18.34
C THR A 282 11.40 19.34 -19.80
N GLY A 283 12.11 18.31 -20.26
CA GLY A 283 12.10 17.87 -21.65
C GLY A 283 12.98 18.67 -22.59
N ASN A 284 13.62 19.75 -22.13
CA ASN A 284 14.50 20.59 -22.98
C ASN A 284 15.76 19.86 -23.45
N VAL A 285 16.14 18.78 -22.75
CA VAL A 285 17.32 17.98 -23.06
C VAL A 285 16.95 16.50 -23.04
N ALA A 286 17.49 15.75 -24.00
CA ALA A 286 17.50 14.28 -23.97
C ALA A 286 18.94 13.77 -23.84
N TYR A 287 19.13 12.73 -23.06
CA TYR A 287 20.39 12.03 -22.87
C TYR A 287 20.32 10.68 -23.57
N VAL A 288 21.38 10.28 -24.28
CA VAL A 288 21.43 9.04 -25.04
C VAL A 288 22.73 8.29 -24.77
N THR A 289 22.65 7.03 -24.36
CA THR A 289 23.84 6.17 -24.19
C THR A 289 24.33 5.65 -25.54
N ASN A 290 25.63 5.81 -25.81
CA ASN A 290 26.31 5.31 -27.00
C ASN A 290 27.12 4.07 -26.62
N TYR A 291 26.60 2.88 -26.94
CA TYR A 291 27.00 1.63 -26.29
C TYR A 291 28.50 1.33 -26.46
N ASN A 292 29.00 1.27 -27.71
CA ASN A 292 30.36 0.79 -27.99
C ASN A 292 31.48 1.81 -27.72
N ILE A 293 31.16 3.10 -27.64
CA ILE A 293 32.16 4.16 -27.48
C ILE A 293 32.26 4.71 -26.05
N GLY A 294 31.39 4.28 -25.14
CA GLY A 294 31.50 4.69 -23.74
C GLY A 294 31.06 6.13 -23.46
N MET A 295 30.09 6.65 -24.21
CA MET A 295 29.72 8.07 -24.17
C MET A 295 28.22 8.27 -23.96
N VAL A 296 27.84 9.43 -23.41
CA VAL A 296 26.45 9.90 -23.39
C VAL A 296 26.33 11.15 -24.25
N SER A 297 25.47 11.10 -25.26
CA SER A 297 25.15 12.28 -26.07
C SER A 297 24.05 13.09 -25.39
N VAL A 298 24.22 14.40 -25.36
CA VAL A 298 23.25 15.37 -24.85
C VAL A 298 22.63 16.08 -26.04
N ILE A 299 21.31 15.97 -26.16
CA ILE A 299 20.52 16.48 -27.28
C ILE A 299 19.68 17.63 -26.78
N ASP A 300 19.73 18.77 -27.47
CA ASP A 300 18.74 19.83 -27.32
C ASP A 300 17.50 19.47 -28.13
N THR A 301 16.36 19.35 -27.45
CA THR A 301 15.11 18.88 -28.06
C THR A 301 14.44 19.95 -28.91
N SER A 302 14.70 21.24 -28.63
CA SER A 302 14.15 22.35 -29.42
C SER A 302 14.83 22.49 -30.79
N THR A 303 16.13 22.16 -30.86
CA THR A 303 16.91 22.20 -32.09
C THR A 303 17.09 20.83 -32.74
N SER A 304 16.69 19.75 -32.07
CA SER A 304 16.88 18.37 -32.52
C SER A 304 18.34 18.07 -32.89
N SER A 305 19.28 18.49 -32.04
CA SER A 305 20.71 18.41 -32.31
C SER A 305 21.52 17.97 -31.10
N VAL A 306 22.62 17.23 -31.35
CA VAL A 306 23.59 16.87 -30.30
C VAL A 306 24.40 18.12 -29.95
N ILE A 307 24.26 18.60 -28.72
CA ILE A 307 24.93 19.80 -28.21
C ILE A 307 26.15 19.50 -27.35
N HIS A 308 26.23 18.29 -26.80
CA HIS A 308 27.36 17.87 -25.98
C HIS A 308 27.53 16.35 -25.99
N ASN A 309 28.75 15.90 -25.69
CA ASN A 309 29.11 14.49 -25.67
C ASN A 309 29.95 14.24 -24.41
N ILE A 310 29.39 13.47 -23.48
CA ILE A 310 30.00 13.16 -22.18
C ILE A 310 30.81 11.88 -22.32
N THR A 311 32.13 11.98 -22.21
CA THR A 311 33.02 10.81 -22.26
C THR A 311 33.16 10.19 -20.88
N ILE A 312 32.79 8.91 -20.75
CA ILE A 312 32.96 8.16 -19.52
C ILE A 312 34.31 7.44 -19.53
N PRO A 313 35.27 7.80 -18.65
CA PRO A 313 36.63 7.28 -18.71
C PRO A 313 36.70 5.75 -18.59
N GLY A 314 37.27 5.08 -19.60
CA GLY A 314 37.47 3.63 -19.60
C GLY A 314 36.21 2.80 -19.81
N CYS A 315 35.05 3.43 -20.03
CA CYS A 315 33.83 2.74 -20.41
C CYS A 315 33.85 2.38 -21.89
N ASN A 316 33.38 1.19 -22.24
CA ASN A 316 33.18 0.75 -23.63
C ASN A 316 31.86 -0.03 -23.81
N GLY A 317 30.89 0.25 -22.94
CA GLY A 317 29.63 -0.48 -22.88
C GLY A 317 28.53 0.27 -22.13
N THR A 318 28.30 1.56 -22.42
CA THR A 318 27.18 2.28 -21.77
C THR A 318 25.86 1.58 -22.11
N ASN A 319 24.98 1.40 -21.12
CA ASN A 319 23.76 0.61 -21.33
C ASN A 319 22.52 1.30 -20.76
N GLY A 320 22.20 1.05 -19.50
CA GLY A 320 21.17 1.71 -18.74
C GLY A 320 21.46 3.17 -18.48
N LEU A 321 20.39 3.96 -18.47
CA LEU A 321 20.39 5.40 -18.27
C LEU A 321 19.16 5.76 -17.45
N ALA A 322 19.35 6.50 -16.35
CA ALA A 322 18.26 7.03 -15.55
C ALA A 322 18.58 8.47 -15.12
N VAL A 323 17.61 9.37 -15.24
CA VAL A 323 17.67 10.73 -14.69
C VAL A 323 17.00 10.70 -13.34
N ASP A 324 17.62 11.31 -12.33
CA ASP A 324 17.03 11.36 -11.00
C ASP A 324 15.78 12.27 -10.96
N PRO A 325 14.81 12.05 -10.05
CA PRO A 325 13.59 12.86 -10.00
C PRO A 325 13.81 14.36 -9.74
N SER A 326 14.95 14.75 -9.13
CA SER A 326 15.31 16.15 -8.96
C SER A 326 15.87 16.77 -10.25
N GLY A 327 16.39 15.96 -11.18
CA GLY A 327 16.95 16.36 -12.46
C GLY A 327 18.40 16.85 -12.38
N ASN A 328 19.05 16.69 -11.22
CA ASN A 328 20.42 17.15 -10.95
C ASN A 328 21.48 16.14 -11.38
N PHE A 329 21.12 14.85 -11.50
CA PHE A 329 22.05 13.78 -11.81
C PHE A 329 21.48 12.81 -12.84
N ILE A 330 22.36 12.32 -13.70
CA ILE A 330 22.10 11.13 -14.51
C ILE A 330 23.00 9.99 -14.03
N TYR A 331 22.42 8.79 -14.05
CA TYR A 331 23.07 7.55 -13.68
C TYR A 331 23.20 6.67 -14.92
N VAL A 332 24.41 6.21 -15.19
CA VAL A 332 24.74 5.45 -16.39
C VAL A 332 25.44 4.16 -16.00
N THR A 333 24.88 3.02 -16.40
CA THR A 333 25.53 1.73 -16.18
C THR A 333 26.58 1.48 -17.25
N ASP A 334 27.75 1.05 -16.82
CA ASP A 334 28.82 0.54 -17.67
C ASP A 334 28.80 -0.98 -17.68
N LYS A 335 28.25 -1.55 -18.74
CA LYS A 335 28.12 -2.99 -18.97
C LYS A 335 29.45 -3.65 -19.39
N SER A 336 30.54 -2.88 -19.47
CA SER A 336 31.88 -3.41 -19.72
C SER A 336 32.41 -4.24 -18.54
N MET A 337 33.64 -4.76 -18.69
CA MET A 337 34.37 -5.43 -17.61
C MET A 337 34.72 -4.50 -16.42
N GLY A 338 34.39 -3.20 -16.49
CA GLY A 338 34.65 -2.19 -15.46
C GLY A 338 33.67 -2.15 -14.28
N TYR A 339 32.58 -2.93 -14.30
CA TYR A 339 31.62 -3.05 -13.18
C TYR A 339 31.02 -1.70 -12.71
N GLY A 340 30.90 -0.73 -13.62
CA GLY A 340 30.70 0.68 -13.26
C GLY A 340 29.24 1.12 -13.22
N LEU A 341 28.90 1.94 -12.24
CA LEU A 341 27.79 2.86 -12.28
C LEU A 341 28.36 4.28 -12.17
N TRP A 342 28.07 5.11 -13.15
CA TRP A 342 28.58 6.47 -13.26
C TRP A 342 27.48 7.46 -12.94
N VAL A 343 27.76 8.38 -12.02
CA VAL A 343 26.89 9.48 -11.65
C VAL A 343 27.46 10.75 -12.26
N ILE A 344 26.65 11.46 -13.02
CA ILE A 344 27.05 12.64 -13.78
C ILE A 344 26.14 13.79 -13.37
N ASP A 345 26.73 14.94 -13.05
CA ASP A 345 26.00 16.17 -12.71
C ASP A 345 25.43 16.79 -13.99
N THR A 346 24.13 17.14 -13.99
CA THR A 346 23.46 17.69 -15.18
C THR A 346 23.75 19.16 -15.42
N SER A 347 24.27 19.88 -14.43
CA SER A 347 24.54 21.32 -14.52
C SER A 347 25.80 21.63 -15.34
N ASP A 348 26.80 20.75 -15.27
CA ASP A 348 28.09 20.93 -15.94
C ASP A 348 28.61 19.68 -16.68
N TYR A 349 27.84 18.58 -16.64
CA TYR A 349 28.18 17.29 -17.25
C TYR A 349 29.46 16.63 -16.70
N SER A 350 29.89 17.02 -15.49
CA SER A 350 31.04 16.41 -14.82
C SER A 350 30.68 15.06 -14.17
N ILE A 351 31.67 14.17 -14.09
CA ILE A 351 31.51 12.90 -13.37
C ILE A 351 31.55 13.18 -11.86
N ALA A 352 30.39 13.12 -11.20
CA ALA A 352 30.27 13.25 -9.76
C ALA A 352 30.77 12.01 -9.01
N LYS A 353 30.49 10.81 -9.54
CA LYS A 353 30.89 9.54 -8.92
C LYS A 353 31.11 8.43 -9.94
N ASN A 354 32.05 7.54 -9.63
CA ASN A 354 32.15 6.22 -10.23
C ASN A 354 32.02 5.17 -9.11
N LEU A 355 31.11 4.23 -9.28
CA LEU A 355 30.79 3.19 -8.32
C LEU A 355 31.04 1.83 -8.94
N THR A 356 31.65 0.93 -8.16
CA THR A 356 31.70 -0.49 -8.49
C THR A 356 30.42 -1.14 -7.99
N VAL A 357 29.64 -1.71 -8.91
CA VAL A 357 28.37 -2.38 -8.61
C VAL A 357 28.49 -3.89 -8.87
N CYS A 358 28.06 -4.34 -10.04
CA CYS A 358 27.88 -5.73 -10.41
C CYS A 358 28.51 -6.02 -11.78
N GLN A 359 28.64 -7.30 -12.12
CA GLN A 359 29.03 -7.73 -13.46
C GLN A 359 27.91 -7.49 -14.47
N SER A 360 28.24 -6.83 -15.59
CA SER A 360 27.29 -6.56 -16.67
C SER A 360 25.99 -5.92 -16.15
N PRO A 361 26.09 -4.73 -15.50
CA PRO A 361 24.92 -3.97 -15.05
C PRO A 361 24.01 -3.63 -16.24
N ARG A 362 22.71 -3.55 -15.97
CA ARG A 362 21.67 -3.33 -16.99
C ARG A 362 20.84 -2.11 -16.67
N ASN A 363 19.63 -2.03 -17.23
CA ASN A 363 18.78 -0.86 -17.12
C ASN A 363 18.34 -0.64 -15.66
N LEU A 364 18.98 0.31 -15.01
CA LEU A 364 18.65 0.75 -13.66
C LEU A 364 17.36 1.59 -13.65
N ALA A 365 16.73 1.70 -12.48
CA ALA A 365 15.73 2.72 -12.22
C ALA A 365 15.97 3.35 -10.85
N ILE A 366 15.47 4.57 -10.70
CA ILE A 366 15.48 5.33 -9.46
C ILE A 366 14.06 5.32 -8.92
N ASP A 367 13.93 5.14 -7.61
CA ASP A 367 12.65 5.14 -6.95
C ASP A 367 11.97 6.52 -7.07
N PRO A 368 10.66 6.58 -6.91
CA PRO A 368 9.87 7.81 -7.03
C PRO A 368 10.34 8.97 -6.15
N SER A 369 10.75 8.66 -4.93
CA SER A 369 11.22 9.67 -3.97
C SER A 369 12.62 10.18 -4.32
N GLY A 370 13.31 9.50 -5.23
CA GLY A 370 14.65 9.84 -5.68
C GLY A 370 15.73 9.52 -4.66
N LYS A 371 15.45 8.69 -3.64
CA LYS A 371 16.37 8.35 -2.54
C LYS A 371 17.18 7.07 -2.80
N VAL A 372 16.66 6.18 -3.62
CA VAL A 372 17.19 4.85 -3.85
C VAL A 372 17.20 4.54 -5.35
N ALA A 373 18.31 3.99 -5.84
CA ALA A 373 18.38 3.41 -7.18
C ALA A 373 18.65 1.92 -7.12
N TYR A 374 17.97 1.15 -7.96
CA TYR A 374 18.15 -0.29 -8.09
C TYR A 374 18.86 -0.58 -9.41
N VAL A 375 19.95 -1.36 -9.34
CA VAL A 375 20.84 -1.63 -10.48
C VAL A 375 20.87 -3.14 -10.78
N PRO A 376 20.09 -3.61 -11.78
CA PRO A 376 20.05 -5.00 -12.20
C PRO A 376 21.37 -5.45 -12.80
N SER A 377 21.59 -6.76 -12.80
CA SER A 377 22.81 -7.38 -13.31
C SER A 377 22.48 -8.63 -14.10
N SER A 378 22.91 -8.68 -15.35
CA SER A 378 22.72 -9.87 -16.18
C SER A 378 23.67 -11.03 -15.87
N MET A 379 24.60 -10.88 -14.93
CA MET A 379 25.55 -11.94 -14.57
C MET A 379 25.60 -12.25 -13.07
N ASN A 380 24.90 -11.48 -12.23
CA ASN A 380 24.82 -11.72 -10.79
C ASN A 380 23.43 -12.21 -10.39
N SER A 381 23.39 -12.91 -9.26
CA SER A 381 22.13 -13.32 -8.62
C SER A 381 21.51 -12.31 -7.67
N SER A 382 22.12 -11.13 -7.60
CA SER A 382 21.63 -10.00 -6.81
C SER A 382 21.60 -8.74 -7.65
N MET A 383 20.63 -7.89 -7.34
CA MET A 383 20.55 -6.51 -7.77
C MET A 383 21.19 -5.61 -6.71
N PHE A 384 21.83 -4.51 -7.11
CA PHE A 384 22.48 -3.59 -6.18
C PHE A 384 21.58 -2.41 -5.84
N VAL A 385 21.68 -1.95 -4.59
CA VAL A 385 20.92 -0.82 -4.05
C VAL A 385 21.85 0.36 -3.81
N ILE A 386 21.52 1.50 -4.40
CA ILE A 386 22.31 2.73 -4.33
C ILE A 386 21.52 3.75 -3.54
N ASP A 387 22.13 4.35 -2.52
CA ASP A 387 21.63 5.57 -1.90
C ASP A 387 22.04 6.76 -2.78
N THR A 388 21.05 7.49 -3.29
CA THR A 388 21.25 8.58 -4.25
C THR A 388 21.75 9.86 -3.58
N SER A 389 21.52 10.03 -2.28
CA SER A 389 21.95 11.23 -1.54
C SER A 389 23.47 11.24 -1.30
N SER A 390 24.04 10.05 -1.10
CA SER A 390 25.45 9.82 -0.88
C SER A 390 26.19 9.29 -2.11
N HIS A 391 25.45 8.94 -3.17
CA HIS A 391 25.92 8.21 -4.34
C HIS A 391 26.78 7.01 -3.94
N SER A 392 26.21 6.10 -3.15
CA SER A 392 26.95 4.95 -2.63
C SER A 392 26.13 3.66 -2.66
N VAL A 393 26.81 2.53 -2.85
CA VAL A 393 26.19 1.21 -2.72
C VAL A 393 25.92 0.97 -1.24
N VAL A 394 24.65 0.74 -0.89
CA VAL A 394 24.23 0.54 0.51
C VAL A 394 23.72 -0.86 0.79
N ASP A 395 23.25 -1.58 -0.22
CA ASP A 395 22.74 -2.95 -0.06
C ASP A 395 22.73 -3.74 -1.39
N SER A 396 22.31 -5.00 -1.33
CA SER A 396 21.98 -5.82 -2.48
C SER A 396 20.75 -6.70 -2.20
N VAL A 397 19.86 -6.81 -3.18
CA VAL A 397 18.68 -7.68 -3.11
C VAL A 397 18.98 -8.98 -3.84
N TYR A 398 18.96 -10.10 -3.11
CA TYR A 398 19.14 -11.44 -3.68
C TYR A 398 17.86 -11.89 -4.39
N LEU A 399 17.96 -12.19 -5.68
CA LEU A 399 16.83 -12.61 -6.51
C LEU A 399 16.73 -14.14 -6.64
N GLY A 400 17.82 -14.86 -6.43
CA GLY A 400 17.84 -16.32 -6.48
C GLY A 400 18.21 -16.92 -7.85
N SER A 401 18.10 -16.16 -8.94
CA SER A 401 18.57 -16.57 -10.28
C SER A 401 19.76 -15.76 -10.76
N GLY A 402 20.61 -16.32 -11.62
CA GLY A 402 21.76 -15.62 -12.18
C GLY A 402 21.39 -14.76 -13.38
N GLY A 403 20.73 -13.61 -13.18
CA GLY A 403 20.65 -12.55 -14.18
C GLY A 403 19.32 -11.78 -14.23
N SER A 404 19.37 -10.49 -13.88
CA SER A 404 18.29 -9.52 -14.05
C SER A 404 18.59 -8.47 -15.14
N TRP A 405 17.54 -7.97 -15.79
CA TRP A 405 17.68 -7.09 -16.96
C TRP A 405 17.18 -5.66 -16.76
N HIS A 406 16.01 -5.50 -16.16
CA HIS A 406 15.38 -4.22 -15.89
C HIS A 406 14.70 -4.24 -14.53
N VAL A 407 14.61 -3.06 -13.93
CA VAL A 407 13.79 -2.79 -12.75
C VAL A 407 12.86 -1.63 -13.06
N ALA A 408 11.62 -1.72 -12.61
CA ALA A 408 10.67 -0.62 -12.68
C ALA A 408 9.94 -0.50 -11.33
N PHE A 409 9.77 0.73 -10.85
CA PHE A 409 9.00 1.02 -9.64
C PHE A 409 7.54 1.27 -10.01
N ASN A 410 6.60 0.70 -9.27
CA ASN A 410 5.18 0.91 -9.53
C ASN A 410 4.78 2.35 -9.19
N PRO A 411 4.16 3.10 -10.12
CA PRO A 411 3.61 4.42 -9.86
C PRO A 411 2.41 4.45 -8.90
N ALA A 412 1.86 3.30 -8.51
CA ALA A 412 0.81 3.19 -7.49
C ALA A 412 1.33 3.04 -6.05
N GLY A 413 2.64 3.11 -5.80
CA GLY A 413 3.13 3.45 -4.46
C GLY A 413 2.90 4.95 -4.27
N ASP A 414 2.02 5.37 -3.36
CA ASP A 414 1.58 6.76 -3.18
C ASP A 414 2.65 7.84 -3.52
N TYR A 415 2.29 8.76 -4.42
CA TYR A 415 3.09 9.91 -4.88
C TYR A 415 2.47 11.24 -4.43
N TYR A 416 1.31 11.19 -3.77
CA TYR A 416 0.59 12.37 -3.38
C TYR A 416 0.90 12.67 -1.92
N PRO A 417 1.22 13.92 -1.56
CA PRO A 417 1.26 14.31 -0.17
C PRO A 417 -0.04 13.91 0.56
N PRO A 418 0.03 13.55 1.85
CA PRO A 418 -1.16 13.19 2.59
C PRO A 418 -2.10 14.39 2.65
N GLU A 419 -3.36 14.21 2.25
CA GLU A 419 -4.40 15.23 2.22
C GLU A 419 -5.37 15.08 3.39
N ILE A 420 -5.96 16.19 3.85
CA ILE A 420 -6.98 16.13 4.90
C ILE A 420 -8.29 15.62 4.32
N SER A 421 -8.66 14.40 4.71
CA SER A 421 -9.93 13.79 4.33
C SER A 421 -11.09 14.33 5.16
N SER A 422 -10.86 14.65 6.44
CA SER A 422 -11.87 15.23 7.31
C SER A 422 -11.29 15.90 8.55
N THR A 423 -12.09 16.74 9.20
CA THR A 423 -11.77 17.32 10.52
C THR A 423 -12.90 17.12 11.51
N TYR A 424 -12.54 17.01 12.79
CA TYR A 424 -13.47 17.05 13.92
C TYR A 424 -13.01 18.10 14.94
N PRO A 425 -13.86 19.01 15.39
CA PRO A 425 -15.15 19.34 14.80
C PRO A 425 -15.02 19.69 13.32
N SER A 426 -16.06 19.43 12.54
CA SER A 426 -16.07 19.77 11.12
C SER A 426 -15.92 21.28 10.93
N LYS A 427 -15.36 21.71 9.79
CA LYS A 427 -15.19 23.12 9.47
C LYS A 427 -16.52 23.88 9.60
N GLY A 428 -16.53 24.90 10.45
CA GLY A 428 -17.71 25.73 10.74
C GLY A 428 -18.73 25.12 11.71
N ALA A 429 -18.42 24.00 12.39
CA ALA A 429 -19.32 23.39 13.35
C ALA A 429 -19.67 24.35 14.50
N ALA A 430 -20.95 24.41 14.86
CA ALA A 430 -21.46 25.19 16.00
C ALA A 430 -21.94 24.25 17.12
N ASN A 431 -22.08 24.79 18.33
CA ASN A 431 -22.53 24.05 19.52
C ASN A 431 -21.65 22.84 19.87
N VAL A 432 -20.35 22.93 19.59
CA VAL A 432 -19.40 21.88 19.95
C VAL A 432 -19.28 21.80 21.48
N GLY A 433 -19.29 20.58 22.02
CA GLY A 433 -19.12 20.36 23.46
C GLY A 433 -17.75 20.81 23.94
N ILE A 434 -17.69 21.47 25.11
CA ILE A 434 -16.45 22.03 25.67
C ILE A 434 -15.38 20.99 26.06
N THR A 435 -15.74 19.70 26.06
CA THR A 435 -14.84 18.56 26.32
C THR A 435 -14.37 17.89 25.03
N SER A 436 -14.72 18.43 23.86
CA SER A 436 -14.40 17.82 22.56
C SER A 436 -12.89 17.82 22.30
N VAL A 437 -12.40 16.72 21.76
CA VAL A 437 -11.09 16.68 21.10
C VAL A 437 -11.15 17.39 19.76
N ILE A 438 -9.99 17.82 19.28
CA ILE A 438 -9.80 18.40 17.95
C ILE A 438 -8.96 17.42 17.15
N LYS A 439 -9.41 17.05 15.94
CA LYS A 439 -8.82 16.00 15.13
C LYS A 439 -8.77 16.41 13.66
N ALA A 440 -7.64 16.13 13.02
CA ALA A 440 -7.53 16.06 11.57
C ALA A 440 -7.28 14.61 11.17
N THR A 441 -8.00 14.14 10.15
CA THR A 441 -7.86 12.81 9.57
C THR A 441 -7.34 12.98 8.15
N PHE A 442 -6.26 12.27 7.83
CA PHE A 442 -5.70 12.25 6.48
C PHE A 442 -6.37 11.16 5.63
N ASN A 443 -6.22 11.25 4.31
CA ASN A 443 -6.65 10.23 3.35
C ASN A 443 -5.82 8.94 3.47
N GLU A 444 -4.69 8.98 4.17
CA GLU A 444 -3.76 7.86 4.30
C GLU A 444 -2.95 7.89 5.62
N PRO A 445 -2.24 6.79 5.96
CA PRO A 445 -1.38 6.73 7.14
C PRO A 445 -0.23 7.75 7.11
N ILE A 446 0.07 8.35 8.26
CA ILE A 446 1.12 9.37 8.40
C ILE A 446 2.31 8.86 9.23
N ASP A 447 3.50 9.45 9.05
CA ASP A 447 4.65 9.18 9.90
C ASP A 447 4.41 9.72 11.31
N THR A 448 3.97 8.81 12.19
CA THR A 448 3.69 9.13 13.59
C THR A 448 4.92 9.57 14.39
N SER A 449 6.14 9.26 13.93
CA SER A 449 7.37 9.54 14.66
C SER A 449 7.76 11.02 14.67
N ILE A 450 7.28 11.79 13.68
CA ILE A 450 7.54 13.23 13.55
C ILE A 450 6.47 14.11 14.21
N ILE A 451 5.32 13.53 14.57
CA ILE A 451 4.18 14.25 15.13
C ILE A 451 4.49 14.70 16.56
N ASN A 452 4.31 16.00 16.82
CA ASN A 452 4.60 16.60 18.11
C ASN A 452 3.66 17.78 18.41
N GLY A 453 3.91 18.50 19.52
CA GLY A 453 3.04 19.59 19.99
C GLY A 453 2.89 20.78 19.04
N SER A 454 3.78 20.94 18.04
CA SER A 454 3.65 22.00 17.03
C SER A 454 2.87 21.57 15.79
N THR A 455 2.65 20.26 15.58
CA THR A 455 1.99 19.73 14.38
C THR A 455 0.53 20.19 14.29
N LEU A 456 -0.22 20.17 15.41
CA LEU A 456 -1.60 20.62 15.50
C LEU A 456 -1.77 21.60 16.66
N THR A 457 -2.10 22.84 16.35
CA THR A 457 -2.27 23.93 17.32
C THR A 457 -3.70 24.46 17.29
N VAL A 458 -4.18 24.96 18.44
CA VAL A 458 -5.52 25.50 18.58
C VAL A 458 -5.44 26.86 19.27
N VAL A 459 -6.09 27.87 18.72
CA VAL A 459 -6.22 29.21 19.29
C VAL A 459 -7.68 29.60 19.45
N ASP A 460 -8.00 30.42 20.46
CA ASP A 460 -9.31 31.05 20.59
C ASP A 460 -9.48 32.26 19.66
N ASP A 461 -10.64 32.90 19.72
CA ASP A 461 -11.02 34.08 18.94
C ASP A 461 -10.19 35.32 19.24
N ASN A 462 -9.51 35.36 20.39
CA ASN A 462 -8.55 36.40 20.76
C ASN A 462 -7.11 36.07 20.34
N GLY A 463 -6.89 34.92 19.69
CA GLY A 463 -5.56 34.43 19.30
C GLY A 463 -4.76 33.81 20.45
N SER A 464 -5.39 33.56 21.61
CA SER A 464 -4.73 32.91 22.74
C SER A 464 -4.59 31.41 22.48
N VAL A 465 -3.39 30.87 22.71
CA VAL A 465 -3.09 29.44 22.51
C VAL A 465 -3.80 28.60 23.56
N VAL A 466 -4.58 27.61 23.09
CA VAL A 466 -5.16 26.56 23.94
C VAL A 466 -4.07 25.55 24.27
N THR A 467 -3.89 25.23 25.55
CA THR A 467 -2.93 24.21 25.98
C THR A 467 -3.55 22.81 25.83
N GLY A 468 -2.86 21.90 25.14
CA GLY A 468 -3.33 20.54 24.90
C GLY A 468 -2.20 19.58 24.57
N ASN A 469 -2.53 18.30 24.52
CA ASN A 469 -1.62 17.24 24.12
C ASN A 469 -1.95 16.79 22.71
N VAL A 470 -0.93 16.73 21.84
CA VAL A 470 -1.04 16.16 20.49
C VAL A 470 -0.66 14.68 20.55
N THR A 471 -1.51 13.85 19.99
CA THR A 471 -1.32 12.41 19.83
C THR A 471 -1.69 12.01 18.40
N CYS A 472 -1.22 10.86 17.95
CA CYS A 472 -1.53 10.36 16.62
C CYS A 472 -1.82 8.86 16.63
N SER A 473 -2.63 8.40 15.67
CA SER A 473 -2.93 6.99 15.47
C SER A 473 -3.34 6.75 14.02
N GLY A 474 -2.53 5.98 13.27
CA GLY A 474 -2.78 5.73 11.84
C GLY A 474 -2.75 7.04 11.04
N ALA A 475 -3.90 7.44 10.51
CA ALA A 475 -4.11 8.68 9.73
C ALA A 475 -4.61 9.87 10.58
N ASP A 476 -4.80 9.70 11.89
CA ASP A 476 -5.38 10.71 12.76
C ASP A 476 -4.30 11.49 13.54
N VAL A 477 -4.39 12.83 13.52
CA VAL A 477 -3.71 13.73 14.47
C VAL A 477 -4.74 14.34 15.40
N ILE A 478 -4.62 14.07 16.70
CA ILE A 478 -5.61 14.41 17.72
C ILE A 478 -4.98 15.34 18.77
N PHE A 479 -5.56 16.52 18.92
CA PHE A 479 -5.30 17.47 19.98
C PHE A 479 -6.36 17.33 21.09
N THR A 480 -5.91 17.02 22.31
CA THR A 480 -6.76 16.94 23.50
C THR A 480 -6.50 18.15 24.40
N PRO A 481 -7.45 19.09 24.55
CA PRO A 481 -7.31 20.21 25.47
C PRO A 481 -7.04 19.74 26.91
N THR A 482 -6.07 20.36 27.58
CA THR A 482 -5.76 20.07 29.01
C THR A 482 -6.78 20.67 29.98
N LYS A 483 -7.53 21.67 29.51
CA LYS A 483 -8.66 22.28 30.21
C LYS A 483 -9.87 22.25 29.27
N HIS A 484 -11.07 22.27 29.84
CA HIS A 484 -12.27 22.44 29.04
C HIS A 484 -12.18 23.74 28.23
N LEU A 485 -12.69 23.69 27.01
CA LEU A 485 -12.86 24.88 26.18
C LEU A 485 -13.88 25.82 26.85
N ASN A 486 -13.78 27.10 26.55
CA ASN A 486 -14.75 28.10 27.02
C ASN A 486 -16.06 27.95 26.23
N TYR A 487 -17.18 28.29 26.86
CA TYR A 487 -18.49 28.36 26.20
C TYR A 487 -18.54 29.57 25.27
N THR A 488 -19.36 29.49 24.21
CA THR A 488 -19.62 30.62 23.28
C THR A 488 -18.34 31.21 22.66
N THR A 489 -17.30 30.40 22.50
CA THR A 489 -16.00 30.83 21.97
C THR A 489 -15.75 30.14 20.63
N THR A 490 -15.22 30.90 19.67
CA THR A 490 -14.76 30.34 18.40
C THR A 490 -13.30 29.96 18.52
N TYR A 491 -12.96 28.76 18.09
CA TYR A 491 -11.61 28.24 18.07
C TYR A 491 -11.16 28.00 16.63
N THR A 492 -9.88 28.25 16.36
CA THR A 492 -9.23 27.92 15.08
C THR A 492 -8.12 26.92 15.33
N ALA A 493 -8.23 25.76 14.70
CA ALA A 493 -7.21 24.73 14.68
C ALA A 493 -6.36 24.87 13.41
N THR A 494 -5.05 24.66 13.52
CA THR A 494 -4.11 24.70 12.39
C THR A 494 -3.18 23.49 12.44
N ILE A 495 -3.10 22.76 11.34
CA ILE A 495 -2.22 21.61 11.15
C ILE A 495 -1.15 21.88 10.09
N THR A 496 0.07 21.43 10.33
CA THR A 496 1.25 21.64 9.47
C THR A 496 2.32 20.57 9.72
N GLY A 497 3.24 20.38 8.78
CA GLY A 497 4.44 19.56 8.99
C GLY A 497 4.16 18.08 9.19
N VAL A 498 3.16 17.57 8.48
CA VAL A 498 2.81 16.15 8.44
C VAL A 498 3.45 15.53 7.20
N LYS A 499 3.94 14.30 7.33
CA LYS A 499 4.44 13.49 6.21
C LYS A 499 3.74 12.15 6.22
N ASP A 500 3.59 11.56 5.05
CA ASP A 500 3.20 10.16 4.94
C ASP A 500 4.38 9.25 5.37
N LEU A 501 4.20 7.93 5.25
CA LEU A 501 5.24 6.96 5.60
C LEU A 501 6.42 6.95 4.61
N LEU A 502 6.26 7.49 3.40
CA LEU A 502 7.30 7.55 2.36
C LEU A 502 8.10 8.87 2.40
N GLY A 503 7.60 9.85 3.17
CA GLY A 503 8.24 11.13 3.44
C GLY A 503 7.80 12.28 2.52
N PHE A 504 6.73 12.10 1.74
CA PHE A 504 6.00 13.15 1.05
C PHE A 504 5.31 14.05 2.07
N GLU A 505 5.52 15.35 1.93
CA GLU A 505 5.13 16.35 2.92
C GLU A 505 3.80 16.99 2.55
N PHE A 506 2.83 16.95 3.47
CA PHE A 506 1.58 17.70 3.37
C PHE A 506 1.90 19.17 3.08
N GLU A 507 1.50 19.66 1.90
CA GLU A 507 1.91 20.97 1.44
C GLU A 507 1.28 22.10 2.28
N GLY A 508 2.14 22.88 2.92
CA GLY A 508 1.76 24.09 3.63
C GLY A 508 1.05 23.82 4.95
N LYS A 509 -0.08 24.52 5.16
CA LYS A 509 -0.87 24.46 6.39
C LYS A 509 -2.35 24.45 6.07
N TYR A 510 -3.13 23.77 6.90
CA TYR A 510 -4.59 23.82 6.84
C TYR A 510 -5.17 24.31 8.16
N SER A 511 -6.10 25.25 8.07
CA SER A 511 -6.80 25.82 9.23
C SER A 511 -8.30 25.66 9.08
N TRP A 512 -8.95 25.29 10.18
CA TRP A 512 -10.42 25.24 10.27
C TRP A 512 -10.89 25.78 11.62
N SER A 513 -12.11 26.29 11.65
CA SER A 513 -12.70 26.89 12.85
C SER A 513 -13.99 26.20 13.25
N PHE A 514 -14.32 26.25 14.54
CA PHE A 514 -15.56 25.77 15.12
C PHE A 514 -15.93 26.60 16.37
N SER A 515 -17.19 26.57 16.79
CA SER A 515 -17.67 27.33 17.95
C SER A 515 -18.30 26.42 19.00
N THR A 516 -17.98 26.67 20.27
CA THR A 516 -18.55 25.93 21.40
C THR A 516 -19.96 26.37 21.74
N GLY A 517 -20.72 25.46 22.35
CA GLY A 517 -22.11 25.73 22.75
C GLY A 517 -22.24 26.82 23.80
N GLN A 518 -23.48 27.28 23.98
CA GLN A 518 -23.83 28.13 25.11
C GLN A 518 -23.78 27.33 26.41
N TYR A 519 -23.48 28.02 27.51
CA TYR A 519 -23.64 27.45 28.83
C TYR A 519 -25.13 27.32 29.16
N TYR A 520 -25.59 26.08 29.36
CA TYR A 520 -26.89 25.82 29.96
C TYR A 520 -26.66 25.34 31.40
N PRO A 521 -27.14 26.06 32.43
CA PRO A 521 -27.11 25.53 33.78
C PRO A 521 -27.95 24.25 33.83
N HIS A 522 -27.35 23.16 34.31
CA HIS A 522 -28.05 21.90 34.46
C HIS A 522 -29.04 22.00 35.62
N VAL A 523 -30.33 22.05 35.31
CA VAL A 523 -31.39 21.86 36.31
C VAL A 523 -31.52 20.36 36.58
N SER A 524 -31.22 19.95 37.81
CA SER A 524 -31.35 18.55 38.22
C SER A 524 -32.64 18.38 39.03
N VAL A 525 -33.63 17.69 38.48
CA VAL A 525 -34.82 17.26 39.23
C VAL A 525 -34.51 15.90 39.84
N LYS A 526 -34.36 15.84 41.17
CA LYS A 526 -34.30 14.55 41.86
C LYS A 526 -35.72 14.00 41.99
N CYS A 527 -35.95 12.76 41.54
CA CYS A 527 -37.22 12.07 41.80
C CYS A 527 -37.52 12.05 43.30
N PRO A 528 -38.80 12.21 43.72
CA PRO A 528 -39.15 12.27 45.12
C PRO A 528 -38.75 10.97 45.84
N PRO A 529 -38.31 11.02 47.11
CA PRO A 529 -38.63 9.93 48.03
C PRO A 529 -40.16 9.81 48.12
N SER A 530 -40.68 8.70 48.65
CA SER A 530 -42.11 8.33 48.73
C SER A 530 -43.09 9.34 49.38
N SER A 531 -42.66 10.57 49.67
CA SER A 531 -43.40 11.70 50.23
C SER A 531 -43.98 12.70 49.20
N GLY A 532 -43.74 12.54 47.88
CA GLY A 532 -44.43 13.33 46.84
C GLY A 532 -44.00 14.80 46.68
N ILE A 533 -42.79 15.14 47.12
CA ILE A 533 -42.18 16.47 46.96
C ILE A 533 -41.01 16.39 45.99
N SER A 534 -41.03 17.22 44.95
CA SER A 534 -39.92 17.35 43.99
C SER A 534 -39.11 18.61 44.30
N TYR A 535 -37.79 18.47 44.28
CA TYR A 535 -36.85 19.56 44.53
C TYR A 535 -36.15 19.96 43.24
N ILE A 536 -36.12 21.25 42.94
CA ILE A 536 -35.39 21.82 41.81
C ILE A 536 -34.07 22.39 42.34
N PHE A 537 -32.97 21.91 41.76
CA PHE A 537 -31.62 22.40 42.06
C PHE A 537 -31.02 23.09 40.84
N GLU A 538 -30.43 24.26 41.04
CA GLU A 538 -29.57 24.96 40.10
C GLU A 538 -28.17 25.07 40.71
N ASN A 539 -27.15 24.61 39.99
CA ASN A 539 -25.74 24.65 40.44
C ASN A 539 -25.48 24.01 41.82
N GLY A 540 -26.33 23.06 42.24
CA GLY A 540 -26.23 22.38 43.53
C GLY A 540 -26.95 23.09 44.69
N GLU A 541 -27.54 24.26 44.46
CA GLU A 541 -28.38 24.97 45.42
C GLU A 541 -29.86 24.70 45.15
N LEU A 542 -30.64 24.54 46.22
CA LEU A 542 -32.09 24.35 46.13
C LEU A 542 -32.75 25.68 45.75
N VAL A 543 -33.38 25.73 44.58
CA VAL A 543 -34.04 26.95 44.07
C VAL A 543 -35.56 26.87 44.12
N ASP A 544 -36.15 25.67 44.11
CA ASP A 544 -37.62 25.54 44.21
C ASP A 544 -38.07 24.18 44.78
N THR A 545 -39.28 24.14 45.36
CA THR A 545 -39.90 22.93 45.93
C THR A 545 -41.35 22.80 45.46
N LEU A 546 -41.66 21.74 44.70
CA LEU A 546 -43.00 21.47 44.18
C LEU A 546 -43.73 20.42 45.03
N THR A 547 -44.93 20.75 45.51
CA THR A 547 -45.83 19.82 46.22
C THR A 547 -46.97 19.37 45.31
N ASN A 548 -47.15 18.06 45.16
CA ASN A 548 -48.20 17.53 44.29
C ASN A 548 -49.55 17.53 45.04
N SER A 549 -50.48 18.43 44.71
CA SER A 549 -51.83 18.40 45.28
C SER A 549 -52.68 17.35 44.56
N THR A 550 -53.12 16.31 45.26
CA THR A 550 -53.99 15.26 44.73
C THR A 550 -55.44 15.76 44.62
N ALA A 551 -55.81 16.30 43.47
CA ALA A 551 -57.20 16.40 43.04
C ALA A 551 -57.36 15.63 41.71
N SER A 552 -58.00 14.45 41.79
CA SER A 552 -58.30 13.57 40.66
C SER A 552 -59.54 14.09 39.91
N PRO A 553 -59.51 14.29 38.58
CA PRO A 553 -60.72 14.39 37.79
C PRO A 553 -61.14 13.00 37.29
N THR A 554 -62.42 12.67 37.48
CA THR A 554 -63.10 11.47 36.99
C THR A 554 -63.26 11.51 35.46
N PRO A 555 -63.28 10.37 34.75
CA PRO A 555 -63.29 10.35 33.29
C PRO A 555 -64.69 10.58 32.71
N SER A 556 -64.80 11.42 31.69
CA SER A 556 -65.99 11.51 30.81
C SER A 556 -65.81 10.67 29.55
N PRO A 557 -66.88 10.10 28.97
CA PRO A 557 -66.78 9.09 27.92
C PRO A 557 -66.39 9.67 26.55
N VAL A 558 -65.63 8.87 25.82
CA VAL A 558 -65.14 9.11 24.45
C VAL A 558 -66.27 8.98 23.43
N PRO A 559 -66.48 9.95 22.51
CA PRO A 559 -67.29 9.75 21.32
C PRO A 559 -66.46 9.22 20.15
N THR A 560 -67.03 8.25 19.43
CA THR A 560 -66.50 7.59 18.23
C THR A 560 -66.44 8.55 17.02
N PRO A 561 -65.37 8.58 16.22
CA PRO A 561 -65.39 9.29 14.94
C PRO A 561 -65.75 8.38 13.76
N ALA A 562 -66.61 8.91 12.88
CA ALA A 562 -66.93 8.41 11.54
C ALA A 562 -65.80 8.73 10.53
N PRO A 563 -65.72 8.04 9.38
CA PRO A 563 -64.55 8.09 8.50
C PRO A 563 -64.64 9.23 7.48
N THR A 564 -63.54 9.95 7.24
CA THR A 564 -63.44 10.76 6.01
C THR A 564 -62.00 10.92 5.48
N ALA A 565 -61.88 10.57 4.20
CA ALA A 565 -61.02 11.07 3.12
C ALA A 565 -59.49 11.21 3.31
N GLN A 566 -58.78 10.31 2.61
CA GLN A 566 -57.36 10.39 2.29
C GLN A 566 -57.17 11.18 0.97
N PRO A 567 -56.20 12.10 0.87
CA PRO A 567 -55.93 12.80 -0.39
C PRO A 567 -55.07 11.95 -1.34
N THR A 568 -55.45 12.02 -2.61
CA THR A 568 -54.83 11.47 -3.82
C THR A 568 -53.42 12.02 -4.07
N ILE A 569 -52.49 11.14 -4.44
CA ILE A 569 -51.31 11.47 -5.25
C ILE A 569 -51.34 10.57 -6.49
N GLU A 570 -51.37 11.19 -7.65
CA GLU A 570 -51.26 10.56 -8.97
C GLU A 570 -49.84 10.04 -9.20
N ALA A 571 -49.73 8.79 -9.69
CA ALA A 571 -48.56 8.33 -10.42
C ALA A 571 -49.03 7.46 -11.60
N THR A 572 -48.63 7.90 -12.78
CA THR A 572 -48.93 7.35 -14.11
C THR A 572 -48.31 5.97 -14.31
N ALA A 573 -49.11 5.02 -14.82
CA ALA A 573 -48.69 3.67 -15.17
C ALA A 573 -48.55 3.50 -16.69
N THR A 574 -47.49 2.83 -17.12
CA THR A 574 -47.37 2.16 -18.44
C THR A 574 -47.29 0.65 -18.25
N PRO A 575 -47.89 -0.18 -19.14
CA PRO A 575 -48.23 -1.56 -18.82
C PRO A 575 -47.13 -2.57 -19.18
N VAL A 576 -47.01 -3.62 -18.35
CA VAL A 576 -46.31 -4.86 -18.65
C VAL A 576 -47.35 -5.94 -19.01
N PRO A 577 -47.16 -6.73 -20.08
CA PRO A 577 -48.16 -7.72 -20.51
C PRO A 577 -48.02 -9.07 -19.78
N THR A 578 -49.16 -9.72 -19.70
CA THR A 578 -49.47 -11.00 -19.06
C THR A 578 -48.95 -12.20 -19.87
N MET A 579 -48.45 -13.25 -19.20
CA MET A 579 -48.47 -14.63 -19.74
C MET A 579 -48.71 -15.69 -18.65
N ILE A 580 -49.90 -16.29 -18.74
CA ILE A 580 -50.33 -17.71 -18.66
C ILE A 580 -49.46 -18.72 -17.86
N PRO A 581 -50.05 -19.52 -16.94
CA PRO A 581 -49.38 -20.68 -16.35
C PRO A 581 -49.66 -21.97 -17.15
N SER A 582 -48.62 -22.77 -17.42
CA SER A 582 -48.76 -24.16 -17.87
C SER A 582 -48.27 -25.13 -16.80
N SER A 583 -49.16 -26.02 -16.39
CA SER A 583 -48.95 -27.16 -15.51
C SER A 583 -48.24 -28.32 -16.21
N THR A 584 -47.28 -28.98 -15.56
CA THR A 584 -47.27 -30.44 -15.32
C THR A 584 -46.12 -30.85 -14.38
N PRO A 585 -46.27 -31.94 -13.60
CA PRO A 585 -45.46 -32.23 -12.42
C PRO A 585 -44.34 -33.24 -12.70
N VAL A 586 -43.23 -33.17 -11.97
CA VAL A 586 -42.21 -34.23 -11.95
C VAL A 586 -41.93 -34.66 -10.51
N ALA A 587 -41.88 -35.98 -10.36
CA ALA A 587 -42.01 -36.77 -9.16
C ALA A 587 -40.81 -36.71 -8.19
N THR A 588 -41.13 -36.88 -6.90
CA THR A 588 -40.20 -37.24 -5.81
C THR A 588 -39.92 -38.75 -5.80
N PRO A 589 -38.70 -39.18 -5.46
CA PRO A 589 -38.42 -40.50 -4.90
C PRO A 589 -38.07 -40.43 -3.40
N PRO A 590 -38.06 -41.58 -2.69
CA PRO A 590 -38.55 -41.67 -1.31
C PRO A 590 -37.47 -41.57 -0.22
N VAL A 591 -37.93 -41.24 0.98
CA VAL A 591 -37.18 -41.32 2.25
C VAL A 591 -37.28 -42.74 2.83
N GLN A 592 -36.14 -43.33 3.19
CA GLN A 592 -36.03 -44.36 4.24
C GLN A 592 -34.65 -44.26 4.95
N PRO A 593 -34.52 -44.78 6.20
CA PRO A 593 -33.76 -44.16 7.28
C PRO A 593 -32.52 -44.95 7.71
N SER A 594 -31.56 -44.28 8.35
CA SER A 594 -31.00 -44.64 9.66
C SER A 594 -29.67 -43.93 9.93
N ASP A 595 -29.62 -43.20 11.03
CA ASP A 595 -28.39 -42.81 11.73
C ASP A 595 -27.62 -44.05 12.19
N ILE A 596 -26.31 -44.11 11.89
CA ILE A 596 -25.29 -44.74 12.73
C ILE A 596 -24.05 -43.83 12.70
N ASP A 597 -23.63 -43.43 13.90
CA ASP A 597 -22.45 -42.63 14.23
C ASP A 597 -21.20 -42.98 13.41
N ASN A 598 -20.54 -41.97 12.84
CA ASN A 598 -19.22 -42.12 12.22
C ASN A 598 -18.18 -41.11 12.75
N ASP A 599 -18.34 -40.70 14.01
CA ASP A 599 -17.34 -39.87 14.72
C ASP A 599 -16.04 -40.64 15.02
N GLY A 600 -16.03 -41.98 14.94
CA GLY A 600 -14.82 -42.78 15.16
C GLY A 600 -13.78 -42.71 14.02
N GLY A 601 -14.19 -42.37 12.80
CA GLY A 601 -13.30 -42.35 11.63
C GLY A 601 -12.37 -41.14 11.59
N ILE A 602 -12.88 -39.96 11.95
CA ILE A 602 -12.14 -38.69 11.83
C ILE A 602 -10.97 -38.61 12.82
N TRP A 603 -11.13 -39.14 14.03
CA TRP A 603 -10.05 -39.18 15.03
C TRP A 603 -8.91 -40.13 14.65
N MET A 604 -9.21 -41.22 13.95
CA MET A 604 -8.18 -42.18 13.51
C MET A 604 -7.33 -41.60 12.36
N TRP A 605 -7.92 -40.79 11.47
CA TRP A 605 -7.18 -40.08 10.43
C TRP A 605 -6.26 -38.99 10.99
N ILE A 606 -6.69 -38.26 12.02
CA ILE A 606 -5.88 -37.23 12.67
C ILE A 606 -4.67 -37.84 13.40
N LEU A 607 -4.86 -38.98 14.08
CA LEU A 607 -3.77 -39.73 14.72
C LEU A 607 -2.76 -40.29 13.71
N LEU A 608 -3.23 -40.84 12.58
CA LEU A 608 -2.35 -41.35 11.52
C LEU A 608 -1.57 -40.22 10.81
N PHE A 609 -2.19 -39.05 10.62
CA PHE A 609 -1.51 -37.87 10.05
C PHE A 609 -0.43 -37.31 11.00
N GLY A 610 -0.71 -37.28 12.31
CA GLY A 610 0.25 -36.83 13.32
C GLY A 610 1.48 -37.73 13.43
N VAL A 611 1.31 -39.05 13.29
CA VAL A 611 2.42 -40.02 13.28
C VAL A 611 3.24 -39.92 11.99
N ALA A 612 2.60 -39.68 10.84
CA ALA A 612 3.29 -39.50 9.57
C ALA A 612 4.19 -38.25 9.55
N ILE A 613 3.72 -37.13 10.09
CA ILE A 613 4.50 -35.87 10.19
C ILE A 613 5.70 -36.03 11.14
N SER A 614 5.52 -36.79 12.22
CA SER A 614 6.59 -37.11 13.18
C SER A 614 7.66 -38.00 12.55
N ALA A 615 7.27 -38.97 11.72
CA ALA A 615 8.17 -39.83 10.99
C ALA A 615 8.94 -39.08 9.88
N ILE A 616 8.30 -38.15 9.17
CA ILE A 616 8.94 -37.28 8.16
C ILE A 616 9.95 -36.35 8.82
N SER A 617 9.63 -35.80 9.99
CA SER A 617 10.54 -34.94 10.77
C SER A 617 11.76 -35.70 11.27
N ALA A 618 11.58 -36.96 11.71
CA ALA A 618 12.68 -37.85 12.09
C ALA A 618 13.55 -38.26 10.88
N TYR A 619 12.95 -38.45 9.70
CA TYR A 619 13.65 -38.78 8.46
C TYR A 619 14.55 -37.62 7.98
N PHE A 620 14.08 -36.37 8.06
CA PHE A 620 14.88 -35.18 7.74
C PHE A 620 16.04 -34.95 8.73
N LEU A 621 15.88 -35.31 10.00
CA LEU A 621 16.95 -35.22 11.00
C LEU A 621 18.04 -36.29 10.82
N LEU A 622 17.70 -37.48 10.31
CA LEU A 622 18.65 -38.55 10.04
C LEU A 622 19.44 -38.35 8.73
N PHE A 623 18.85 -37.71 7.71
CA PHE A 623 19.55 -37.42 6.44
C PHE A 623 20.51 -36.23 6.50
N ARG A 624 20.41 -35.36 7.52
CA ARG A 624 21.38 -34.27 7.75
C ARG A 624 22.68 -34.72 8.44
N LYS A 625 22.80 -36.02 8.73
CA LYS A 625 23.96 -36.64 9.40
C LYS A 625 24.84 -37.48 8.48
N LYS A 626 24.67 -37.37 7.15
CA LYS A 626 25.59 -37.91 6.14
C LYS A 626 26.17 -36.80 5.29
#